data_AF-A0A077QL25-F1
#
_entry.id   AF-A0A077QL25-F1
#
_cell.length_a   1.000
_cell.length_b   1.000
_cell.length_c   1.000
_cell.angle_alpha   90.00
_cell.angle_beta   90.00
_cell.angle_gamma   90.00
#
_symmetry.space_group_name_H-M   'P 1'
#
loop_
_entity.id
_entity.type
_entity.pdbx_description
1 polymer ?
#
loop_
_entity_poly.entity_id
_entity_poly.type
_entity_poly.pdbx_seq_one_letter_code
_entity_poly.pdbx_strand_id
1 'polypeptide(L)'
;MKNNKESMYLRERAYMRELVAKESPHLADFLLASHDPDIERVFEAFALLIAHLRDKLEDDFPEITHGILSRIWPLALSPIPPTTVMQFHPTDGEHQGAVDIPAGTPVSAHVNGQLLTFKTCRSLHIEPLIVLDRAVKKTGTHSEIVLTLCQTGTSSAVWQSGPLSFFLGTDSEQAALLSLWLDEHISDVSLRIRGEQRKLSCFPYGWHNLFDTPILPMEKHTYAGLQSLIEYYALPQLYNFMTVDISDHCREVPLNADGTFELIFRFEGELPLEDVDDAFMLGCVPAIHLENLTSLPIPLTPKNHRYPLPLGESVQLFRLRDIQVIQQPDEKQQRGTPYRYLPIDQFTPAMGWLAEDGEADTFYYLLQTARDLPGRLTHQLHFFDLTGRPAVNLPEIAVACHSWGYHEQAIALEKGTLTVMQEGSPSHLNGLNITPVATDYPSILQDNSGWPLLSCLSSPPVLLFTTESLKHFLRLFDPYAELNRPLSRHIRRNIDGIVRVEERLTDRMYKGRPVRGHLLSLTLNPDGYANPGEMYRFCRLINQAMACFVGQSTFVKLNVYTPNRHKALWEFWEVYGLRRDM
;
A
#
# COMPACT_ATOMS: atom_id res chain seq x y z
N MET A 1 22.18 -8.89 7.72
CA MET A 1 22.32 -7.44 7.92
C MET A 1 23.76 -7.14 8.29
N LYS A 2 24.53 -6.43 7.46
CA LYS A 2 25.64 -5.66 8.04
C LYS A 2 25.00 -4.39 8.55
N ASN A 3 24.83 -4.31 9.87
CA ASN A 3 24.39 -3.10 10.52
C ASN A 3 25.33 -1.96 10.08
N ASN A 4 24.83 -0.94 9.38
CA ASN A 4 25.67 0.14 8.84
C ASN A 4 26.50 0.77 9.95
N LYS A 5 25.90 0.93 11.14
CA LYS A 5 26.54 1.45 12.34
C LYS A 5 27.67 0.55 12.84
N GLU A 6 27.49 -0.77 12.81
CA GLU A 6 28.54 -1.73 13.15
C GLU A 6 29.69 -1.70 12.13
N SER A 7 29.37 -1.63 10.83
CA SER A 7 30.35 -1.50 9.76
C SER A 7 31.15 -0.19 9.88
N MET A 8 30.48 0.93 10.18
CA MET A 8 31.13 2.21 10.45
C MET A 8 32.01 2.13 11.69
N TYR A 9 31.52 1.56 12.79
CA TYR A 9 32.32 1.35 14.00
C TYR A 9 33.60 0.54 13.71
N LEU A 10 33.49 -0.58 12.99
CA LEU A 10 34.65 -1.41 12.64
C LEU A 10 35.63 -0.67 11.72
N ARG A 11 35.13 0.16 10.79
CA ARG A 11 35.96 1.02 9.93
C ARG A 11 36.69 2.09 10.71
N GLU A 12 36.00 2.82 11.60
CA GLU A 12 36.60 3.85 12.44
C GLU A 12 37.65 3.24 13.39
N ARG A 13 37.36 2.05 13.95
CA ARG A 13 38.32 1.32 14.80
C ARG A 13 39.58 0.90 14.03
N ALA A 14 39.42 0.42 12.80
CA ALA A 14 40.55 0.06 11.93
C ALA A 14 41.35 1.31 11.52
N TYR A 15 40.66 2.36 11.09
CA TYR A 15 41.26 3.63 10.68
C TYR A 15 42.07 4.26 11.82
N MET A 16 41.55 4.28 13.03
CA MET A 16 42.27 4.77 14.21
C MET A 16 43.56 3.99 14.47
N ARG A 17 43.53 2.66 14.37
CA ARG A 17 44.73 1.82 14.53
C ARG A 17 45.79 2.13 13.47
N GLU A 18 45.37 2.29 12.22
CA GLU A 18 46.27 2.67 11.12
C GLU A 18 46.85 4.07 11.30
N LEU A 19 46.03 5.05 11.68
CA LEU A 19 46.45 6.44 11.88
C LEU A 19 47.48 6.55 13.00
N VAL A 20 47.22 5.94 14.16
CA VAL A 20 48.16 5.99 15.30
C VAL A 20 49.44 5.22 14.99
N ALA A 21 49.36 4.09 14.29
CA ALA A 21 50.57 3.38 13.84
C ALA A 21 51.43 4.21 12.89
N LYS A 22 50.81 5.07 12.07
CA LYS A 22 51.49 5.97 11.14
C LYS A 22 52.09 7.21 11.82
N GLU A 23 51.36 7.83 12.73
CA GLU A 23 51.79 9.07 13.42
C GLU A 23 52.72 8.79 14.61
N SER A 24 52.56 7.66 15.28
CA SER A 24 53.35 7.24 16.44
C SER A 24 53.74 5.76 16.34
N PRO A 25 54.77 5.43 15.52
CA PRO A 25 55.17 4.05 15.26
C PRO A 25 55.56 3.26 16.53
N HIS A 26 56.08 3.95 17.54
CA HIS A 26 56.46 3.37 18.83
C HIS A 26 55.26 2.88 19.67
N LEU A 27 54.03 3.30 19.34
CA LEU A 27 52.79 2.86 19.99
C LEU A 27 52.06 1.77 19.19
N ALA A 28 52.51 1.45 17.97
CA ALA A 28 51.81 0.52 17.08
C ALA A 28 51.70 -0.90 17.67
N ASP A 29 52.76 -1.39 18.30
CA ASP A 29 52.81 -2.72 18.92
C ASP A 29 51.82 -2.85 20.10
N PHE A 30 51.60 -1.76 20.84
CA PHE A 30 50.64 -1.70 21.95
C PHE A 30 49.18 -1.72 21.48
N LEU A 31 48.91 -1.34 20.22
CA LEU A 31 47.55 -1.30 19.66
C LEU A 31 47.11 -2.60 18.99
N LEU A 32 48.07 -3.38 18.49
CA LEU A 32 47.82 -4.68 17.87
C LEU A 32 47.63 -5.80 18.90
N ALA A 33 48.29 -5.68 20.05
CA ALA A 33 48.28 -6.66 21.14
C ALA A 33 48.19 -5.98 22.51
N SER A 34 47.22 -5.07 22.69
CA SER A 34 47.02 -4.44 24.01
C SER A 34 46.67 -5.52 25.04
N HIS A 35 47.53 -5.69 26.04
CA HIS A 35 47.23 -6.52 27.21
C HIS A 35 46.42 -5.77 28.28
N ASP A 36 46.21 -4.46 28.08
CA ASP A 36 45.43 -3.62 28.97
C ASP A 36 43.99 -3.44 28.43
N PRO A 37 42.99 -4.01 29.11
CA PRO A 37 41.59 -3.92 28.70
C PRO A 37 41.01 -2.50 28.80
N ASP A 38 41.59 -1.61 29.61
CA ASP A 38 41.06 -0.26 29.79
C ASP A 38 41.44 0.64 28.61
N ILE A 39 42.64 0.49 28.06
CA ILE A 39 43.08 1.19 26.84
C ILE A 39 42.22 0.72 25.65
N GLU A 40 41.97 -0.58 25.53
CA GLU A 40 41.11 -1.11 24.47
C GLU A 40 39.71 -0.53 24.56
N ARG A 41 39.11 -0.49 25.76
CA ARG A 41 37.79 0.13 25.99
C ARG A 41 37.73 1.61 25.60
N VAL A 42 38.78 2.38 25.86
CA VAL A 42 38.84 3.80 25.45
C VAL A 42 38.83 3.93 23.93
N PHE A 43 39.60 3.11 23.22
CA PHE A 43 39.60 3.11 21.75
C PHE A 43 38.26 2.65 21.18
N GLU A 44 37.64 1.63 21.77
CA GLU A 44 36.30 1.19 21.38
C GLU A 44 35.26 2.28 21.64
N ALA A 45 35.27 2.93 22.79
CA ALA A 45 34.36 4.02 23.12
C ALA A 45 34.54 5.22 22.18
N PHE A 46 35.79 5.58 21.86
CA PHE A 46 36.08 6.67 20.93
C PHE A 46 35.60 6.34 19.50
N ALA A 47 35.92 5.14 19.00
CA ALA A 47 35.47 4.69 17.69
C ALA A 47 33.93 4.65 17.61
N LEU A 48 33.25 4.25 18.70
CA LEU A 48 31.79 4.27 18.76
C LEU A 48 31.22 5.69 18.68
N LEU A 49 31.81 6.65 19.41
CA LEU A 49 31.39 8.05 19.37
C LEU A 49 31.58 8.69 17.99
N ILE A 50 32.73 8.48 17.36
CA ILE A 50 33.02 9.00 16.02
C ILE A 50 32.13 8.33 14.97
N ALA A 51 31.94 7.01 15.05
CA ALA A 51 31.04 6.30 14.15
C ALA A 51 29.60 6.84 14.25
N HIS A 52 29.12 7.15 15.46
CA HIS A 52 27.79 7.75 15.63
C HIS A 52 27.73 9.18 15.09
N LEU A 53 28.75 10.01 15.33
CA LEU A 53 28.81 11.36 14.75
C LEU A 53 28.80 11.32 13.23
N ARG A 54 29.56 10.40 12.65
CA ARG A 54 29.65 10.21 11.20
C ARG A 54 28.35 9.70 10.61
N ASP A 55 27.74 8.68 11.23
CA ASP A 55 26.40 8.18 10.87
C ASP A 55 25.39 9.35 10.85
N LYS A 56 25.43 10.23 11.86
CA LYS A 56 24.55 11.40 11.95
C LYS A 56 24.85 12.49 10.91
N LEU A 57 26.08 12.61 10.43
CA LEU A 57 26.44 13.55 9.37
C LEU A 57 26.16 13.01 7.97
N GLU A 58 26.22 11.69 7.80
CA GLU A 58 25.99 10.98 6.53
C GLU A 58 24.52 10.53 6.35
N ASP A 59 23.62 10.78 7.32
CA ASP A 59 22.21 10.34 7.27
C ASP A 59 21.28 11.18 6.39
N ASP A 60 21.81 12.19 5.69
CA ASP A 60 21.07 13.08 4.79
C ASP A 60 19.95 13.92 5.46
N PHE A 61 20.04 14.19 6.75
CA PHE A 61 19.11 15.06 7.50
C PHE A 61 17.64 14.61 7.41
N PRO A 62 17.29 13.41 7.89
CA PRO A 62 15.93 12.88 7.88
C PRO A 62 14.96 13.78 8.67
N GLU A 63 15.44 14.56 9.64
CA GLU A 63 14.63 15.51 10.39
C GLU A 63 13.98 16.57 9.52
N ILE A 64 14.62 16.93 8.41
CA ILE A 64 14.09 17.90 7.44
C ILE A 64 13.17 17.17 6.46
N THR A 65 13.67 16.11 5.84
CA THR A 65 12.94 15.44 4.75
C THR A 65 11.68 14.76 5.24
N HIS A 66 11.71 14.06 6.39
CA HIS A 66 10.53 13.43 6.98
C HIS A 66 9.48 14.45 7.40
N GLY A 67 9.87 15.60 7.97
CA GLY A 67 8.93 16.65 8.34
C GLY A 67 8.22 17.28 7.14
N ILE A 68 8.91 17.42 6.00
CA ILE A 68 8.29 17.87 4.76
C ILE A 68 7.38 16.78 4.19
N LEU A 69 7.84 15.54 4.15
CA LEU A 69 7.10 14.41 3.57
C LEU A 69 5.89 14.02 4.40
N SER A 70 5.90 14.19 5.72
CA SER A 70 4.72 13.97 6.56
C SER A 70 3.56 14.88 6.15
N ARG A 71 3.86 16.06 5.61
CA ARG A 71 2.87 17.00 5.08
C ARG A 71 2.50 16.75 3.62
N ILE A 72 3.48 16.41 2.78
CA ILE A 72 3.26 16.25 1.33
C ILE A 72 2.70 14.88 0.98
N TRP A 73 3.35 13.82 1.46
CA TRP A 73 3.02 12.43 1.18
C TRP A 73 3.36 11.53 2.37
N PRO A 74 2.53 11.54 3.43
CA PRO A 74 2.84 10.83 4.68
C PRO A 74 2.99 9.31 4.52
N LEU A 75 2.39 8.72 3.49
CA LEU A 75 2.52 7.29 3.21
C LEU A 75 3.97 6.85 2.93
N ALA A 76 4.84 7.75 2.46
CA ALA A 76 6.26 7.45 2.29
C ALA A 76 6.99 7.08 3.59
N LEU A 77 6.43 7.49 4.74
CA LEU A 77 6.97 7.26 6.08
C LEU A 77 6.29 6.09 6.80
N SER A 78 5.18 5.58 6.26
CA SER A 78 4.42 4.49 6.88
C SER A 78 4.81 3.14 6.26
N PRO A 79 5.00 2.09 7.07
CA PRO A 79 5.10 0.73 6.56
C PRO A 79 3.75 0.24 6.00
N ILE A 80 3.75 -0.87 5.25
CA ILE A 80 2.52 -1.51 4.78
C ILE A 80 2.14 -2.62 5.76
N PRO A 81 0.96 -2.51 6.40
CA PRO A 81 0.51 -3.49 7.36
C PRO A 81 0.20 -4.86 6.71
N PRO A 82 0.24 -5.94 7.51
CA PRO A 82 -0.08 -7.29 7.06
C PRO A 82 -1.48 -7.34 6.44
N THR A 83 -1.56 -7.84 5.21
CA THR A 83 -2.79 -7.85 4.40
C THR A 83 -3.00 -9.23 3.78
N THR A 84 -4.25 -9.63 3.62
CA THR A 84 -4.64 -10.90 3.00
C THR A 84 -5.96 -10.76 2.26
N VAL A 85 -6.31 -11.72 1.40
CA VAL A 85 -7.65 -11.85 0.83
C VAL A 85 -8.44 -12.86 1.66
N MET A 86 -9.63 -12.44 2.10
CA MET A 86 -10.62 -13.26 2.78
C MET A 86 -11.66 -13.75 1.76
N GLN A 87 -12.19 -14.94 1.97
CA GLN A 87 -13.35 -15.48 1.27
C GLN A 87 -14.44 -15.79 2.29
N PHE A 88 -15.63 -15.27 2.03
CA PHE A 88 -16.84 -15.57 2.78
C PHE A 88 -17.67 -16.60 2.02
N HIS A 89 -18.09 -17.65 2.73
CA HIS A 89 -18.91 -18.72 2.19
C HIS A 89 -19.98 -19.13 3.21
N PRO A 90 -21.12 -19.68 2.78
CA PRO A 90 -22.17 -20.10 3.69
C PRO A 90 -21.72 -21.24 4.61
N THR A 91 -22.19 -21.24 5.85
CA THR A 91 -21.80 -22.24 6.87
C THR A 91 -22.25 -23.64 6.52
N ASP A 92 -23.49 -23.79 6.04
CA ASP A 92 -24.10 -25.09 5.70
C ASP A 92 -24.11 -25.34 4.18
N GLY A 93 -23.29 -24.61 3.42
CA GLY A 93 -23.28 -24.68 1.95
C GLY A 93 -24.48 -23.99 1.27
N GLU A 94 -25.43 -23.46 2.05
CA GLU A 94 -26.62 -22.77 1.55
C GLU A 94 -26.66 -21.31 1.99
N HIS A 95 -26.88 -20.40 1.04
CA HIS A 95 -27.08 -18.98 1.34
C HIS A 95 -28.50 -18.71 1.85
N GLN A 96 -28.65 -17.79 2.80
CA GLN A 96 -29.98 -17.36 3.29
C GLN A 96 -30.58 -16.21 2.47
N GLY A 97 -29.91 -15.79 1.39
CA GLY A 97 -30.24 -14.65 0.54
C GLY A 97 -28.99 -13.90 0.11
N ALA A 98 -29.17 -12.78 -0.58
CA ALA A 98 -28.08 -11.84 -0.85
C ALA A 98 -27.70 -11.08 0.43
N VAL A 99 -26.41 -10.84 0.64
CA VAL A 99 -25.86 -10.29 1.88
C VAL A 99 -24.83 -9.22 1.57
N ASP A 100 -24.94 -8.08 2.26
CA ASP A 100 -23.94 -7.02 2.22
C ASP A 100 -23.02 -7.11 3.43
N ILE A 101 -21.72 -7.26 3.17
CA ILE A 101 -20.67 -7.16 4.18
C ILE A 101 -20.08 -5.75 4.11
N PRO A 102 -20.21 -4.93 5.17
CA PRO A 102 -19.64 -3.59 5.17
C PRO A 102 -18.10 -3.63 5.20
N ALA A 103 -17.47 -2.53 4.80
CA ALA A 103 -16.05 -2.33 5.07
C ALA A 103 -15.82 -2.24 6.59
N GLY A 104 -14.72 -2.80 7.07
CA GLY A 104 -14.34 -2.82 8.48
C GLY A 104 -14.82 -4.03 9.26
N THR A 105 -15.48 -5.00 8.62
CA THR A 105 -15.94 -6.24 9.27
C THR A 105 -14.75 -7.03 9.83
N PRO A 106 -14.74 -7.36 11.14
CA PRO A 106 -13.62 -8.02 11.79
C PRO A 106 -13.64 -9.55 11.65
N VAL A 107 -12.50 -10.13 11.25
CA VAL A 107 -12.24 -11.58 11.25
C VAL A 107 -10.90 -11.85 11.93
N SER A 108 -10.81 -12.89 12.76
CA SER A 108 -9.67 -13.10 13.64
C SER A 108 -9.05 -14.50 13.59
N ALA A 109 -7.83 -14.59 14.07
CA ALA A 109 -7.11 -15.84 14.33
C ALA A 109 -6.52 -15.81 15.75
N HIS A 110 -6.50 -16.97 16.40
CA HIS A 110 -5.77 -17.17 17.64
C HIS A 110 -4.33 -17.59 17.34
N VAL A 111 -3.36 -16.79 17.78
CA VAL A 111 -1.92 -17.09 17.63
C VAL A 111 -1.25 -16.88 18.98
N ASN A 112 -0.56 -17.89 19.51
CA ASN A 112 0.20 -17.81 20.76
C ASN A 112 -0.60 -17.23 21.96
N GLY A 113 -1.92 -17.47 22.01
CA GLY A 113 -2.80 -16.94 23.05
C GLY A 113 -3.29 -15.50 22.83
N GLN A 114 -2.87 -14.83 21.75
CA GLN A 114 -3.35 -13.52 21.33
C GLN A 114 -4.36 -13.66 20.18
N LEU A 115 -5.39 -12.81 20.19
CA LEU A 115 -6.38 -12.73 19.12
C LEU A 115 -5.95 -11.64 18.13
N LEU A 116 -5.51 -12.03 16.93
CA LEU A 116 -5.12 -11.11 15.87
C LEU A 116 -6.32 -10.83 14.98
N THR A 117 -6.75 -9.56 14.91
CA THR A 117 -7.96 -9.15 14.19
C THR A 117 -7.62 -8.46 12.86
N PHE A 118 -8.16 -8.98 11.77
CA PHE A 118 -8.13 -8.37 10.43
C PHE A 118 -9.48 -7.71 10.15
N LYS A 119 -9.49 -6.62 9.40
CA LYS A 119 -10.71 -5.91 9.00
C LYS A 119 -10.85 -5.87 7.49
N THR A 120 -12.05 -6.14 6.98
CA THR A 120 -12.33 -6.01 5.53
C THR A 120 -12.07 -4.58 5.07
N CYS A 121 -11.41 -4.41 3.93
CA CYS A 121 -11.01 -3.08 3.45
C CYS A 121 -12.07 -2.43 2.55
N ARG A 122 -12.99 -3.24 2.00
CA ARG A 122 -14.04 -2.81 1.08
C ARG A 122 -15.37 -3.45 1.47
N SER A 123 -16.46 -2.82 1.08
CA SER A 123 -17.77 -3.46 1.12
C SER A 123 -17.84 -4.57 0.09
N LEU A 124 -18.46 -5.69 0.43
CA LEU A 124 -18.63 -6.84 -0.43
C LEU A 124 -20.11 -7.21 -0.47
N HIS A 125 -20.68 -7.23 -1.67
CA HIS A 125 -22.00 -7.78 -1.94
C HIS A 125 -21.86 -9.26 -2.31
N ILE A 126 -22.58 -10.14 -1.62
CA ILE A 126 -22.58 -11.58 -1.86
C ILE A 126 -23.96 -11.99 -2.35
N GLU A 127 -24.02 -12.41 -3.61
CA GLU A 127 -25.18 -13.07 -4.20
C GLU A 127 -25.25 -14.54 -3.75
N PRO A 128 -26.45 -15.15 -3.65
CA PRO A 128 -26.64 -16.52 -3.19
C PRO A 128 -26.23 -17.57 -4.23
N LEU A 129 -25.06 -17.38 -4.85
CA LEU A 129 -24.52 -18.19 -5.94
C LEU A 129 -23.18 -18.81 -5.53
N ILE A 130 -22.95 -20.04 -5.98
CA ILE A 130 -21.65 -20.69 -5.92
C ILE A 130 -21.19 -21.04 -7.33
N VAL A 131 -19.87 -21.07 -7.54
CA VAL A 131 -19.28 -21.52 -8.81
C VAL A 131 -19.01 -23.02 -8.69
N LEU A 132 -19.73 -23.84 -9.46
CA LEU A 132 -19.61 -25.30 -9.45
C LEU A 132 -18.49 -25.81 -10.36
N ASP A 133 -18.38 -25.23 -11.56
CA ASP A 133 -17.45 -25.70 -12.59
C ASP A 133 -16.93 -24.53 -13.42
N ARG A 134 -15.71 -24.70 -13.96
CA ARG A 134 -14.99 -23.70 -14.75
C ARG A 134 -14.34 -24.42 -15.92
N ALA A 135 -14.83 -24.16 -17.13
CA ALA A 135 -14.31 -24.83 -18.32
C ALA A 135 -13.72 -23.83 -19.31
N VAL A 136 -12.49 -24.09 -19.77
CA VAL A 136 -11.87 -23.37 -20.88
C VAL A 136 -12.11 -24.15 -22.17
N LYS A 137 -12.74 -23.51 -23.15
CA LYS A 137 -12.94 -24.10 -24.49
C LYS A 137 -12.15 -23.29 -25.51
N LYS A 138 -11.34 -23.99 -26.31
CA LYS A 138 -10.51 -23.39 -27.37
C LYS A 138 -10.92 -23.98 -28.71
N THR A 139 -11.07 -23.11 -29.71
CA THR A 139 -11.43 -23.51 -31.08
C THR A 139 -10.43 -22.97 -32.11
N GLY A 140 -9.27 -22.48 -31.64
CA GLY A 140 -8.19 -21.89 -32.45
C GLY A 140 -8.44 -20.44 -32.89
N THR A 141 -9.69 -20.06 -33.16
CA THR A 141 -10.05 -18.68 -33.55
C THR A 141 -10.63 -17.84 -32.41
N HIS A 142 -11.26 -18.50 -31.45
CA HIS A 142 -11.81 -17.88 -30.24
C HIS A 142 -11.66 -18.84 -29.07
N SER A 143 -11.70 -18.27 -27.88
CA SER A 143 -11.68 -19.00 -26.62
C SER A 143 -12.88 -18.60 -25.79
N GLU A 144 -13.41 -19.54 -25.03
CA GLU A 144 -14.53 -19.31 -24.13
C GLU A 144 -14.17 -19.80 -22.73
N ILE A 145 -14.42 -18.97 -21.72
CA ILE A 145 -14.45 -19.40 -20.32
C ILE A 145 -15.92 -19.55 -19.94
N VAL A 146 -16.31 -20.77 -19.61
CA VAL A 146 -17.67 -21.12 -19.19
C VAL A 146 -17.66 -21.35 -17.68
N LEU A 147 -18.37 -20.50 -16.94
CA LEU A 147 -18.59 -20.65 -15.51
C LEU A 147 -19.97 -21.23 -15.28
N THR A 148 -20.06 -22.37 -14.60
CA THR A 148 -21.33 -22.95 -14.18
C THR A 148 -21.64 -22.46 -12.77
N LEU A 149 -22.66 -21.60 -12.63
CA LEU A 149 -23.10 -21.06 -11.36
C LEU A 149 -24.36 -21.78 -10.89
N CYS A 150 -24.49 -21.96 -9.58
CA CYS A 150 -25.66 -22.56 -8.95
C CYS A 150 -26.22 -21.65 -7.86
N GLN A 151 -27.52 -21.41 -7.88
CA GLN A 151 -28.20 -20.75 -6.78
C GLN A 151 -28.39 -21.73 -5.62
N THR A 152 -28.03 -21.28 -4.42
CA THR A 152 -28.15 -22.05 -3.18
C THR A 152 -29.12 -21.38 -2.23
N GLY A 153 -29.73 -22.16 -1.32
CA GLY A 153 -30.70 -21.66 -0.36
C GLY A 153 -32.16 -21.80 -0.83
N THR A 154 -32.95 -20.74 -0.66
CA THR A 154 -34.39 -20.79 -0.97
C THR A 154 -34.61 -21.06 -2.45
N SER A 155 -35.24 -22.19 -2.77
CA SER A 155 -35.52 -22.61 -4.14
C SER A 155 -36.40 -21.56 -4.84
N SER A 156 -35.79 -20.84 -5.76
CA SER A 156 -36.47 -19.93 -6.68
C SER A 156 -36.21 -20.41 -8.10
N ALA A 157 -37.23 -20.33 -8.95
CA ALA A 157 -37.07 -20.59 -10.39
C ALA A 157 -36.32 -19.46 -11.11
N VAL A 158 -36.15 -18.32 -10.45
CA VAL A 158 -35.56 -17.09 -11.00
C VAL A 158 -34.61 -16.49 -9.98
N TRP A 159 -33.39 -16.19 -10.42
CA TRP A 159 -32.46 -15.35 -9.67
C TRP A 159 -32.68 -13.88 -10.06
N GLN A 160 -32.85 -13.04 -9.04
CA GLN A 160 -32.84 -11.58 -9.22
C GLN A 160 -31.39 -11.16 -9.32
N SER A 161 -30.93 -10.87 -10.54
CA SER A 161 -29.51 -10.67 -10.79
C SER A 161 -29.00 -9.38 -10.16
N GLY A 162 -27.82 -9.46 -9.54
CA GLY A 162 -27.02 -8.31 -9.11
C GLY A 162 -25.57 -8.39 -9.60
N PRO A 163 -24.70 -7.52 -9.06
CA PRO A 163 -23.29 -7.48 -9.44
C PRO A 163 -22.52 -8.67 -8.88
N LEU A 164 -21.85 -9.41 -9.77
CA LEU A 164 -20.99 -10.54 -9.40
C LEU A 164 -19.54 -10.10 -9.34
N SER A 165 -18.96 -10.07 -8.14
CA SER A 165 -17.55 -9.75 -7.92
C SER A 165 -16.72 -11.03 -7.80
N PHE A 166 -15.81 -11.23 -8.77
CA PHE A 166 -14.92 -12.38 -8.85
C PHE A 166 -13.50 -12.01 -8.47
N PHE A 167 -12.87 -12.86 -7.68
CA PHE A 167 -11.42 -12.90 -7.51
C PHE A 167 -10.81 -13.86 -8.53
N LEU A 168 -9.87 -13.37 -9.33
CA LEU A 168 -9.24 -14.07 -10.46
C LEU A 168 -8.20 -15.12 -10.06
N GLY A 169 -8.01 -15.33 -8.75
CA GLY A 169 -7.17 -16.40 -8.22
C GLY A 169 -5.94 -15.91 -7.47
N THR A 170 -5.32 -16.88 -6.78
CA THR A 170 -4.15 -16.63 -5.92
C THR A 170 -2.83 -16.57 -6.70
N ASP A 171 -2.77 -17.23 -7.87
CA ASP A 171 -1.64 -17.11 -8.79
C ASP A 171 -1.67 -15.74 -9.50
N SER A 172 -0.60 -14.98 -9.29
CA SER A 172 -0.46 -13.64 -9.86
C SER A 172 -0.28 -13.68 -11.37
N GLU A 173 0.41 -14.69 -11.91
CA GLU A 173 0.70 -14.77 -13.35
C GLU A 173 -0.56 -15.09 -14.16
N GLN A 174 -1.30 -16.12 -13.75
CA GLN A 174 -2.59 -16.49 -14.34
C GLN A 174 -3.60 -15.36 -14.21
N ALA A 175 -3.74 -14.76 -13.01
CA ALA A 175 -4.66 -13.64 -12.82
C ALA A 175 -4.29 -12.45 -13.71
N ALA A 176 -2.99 -12.19 -13.92
CA ALA A 176 -2.53 -11.12 -14.81
C ALA A 176 -2.91 -11.34 -16.27
N LEU A 177 -2.75 -12.57 -16.76
CA LEU A 177 -3.22 -12.94 -18.10
C LEU A 177 -4.74 -12.79 -18.21
N LEU A 178 -5.52 -13.35 -17.26
CA LEU A 178 -6.98 -13.20 -17.26
C LEU A 178 -7.40 -11.74 -17.31
N SER A 179 -6.70 -10.87 -16.58
CA SER A 179 -7.02 -9.44 -16.54
C SER A 179 -6.80 -8.74 -17.86
N LEU A 180 -5.71 -9.06 -18.57
CA LEU A 180 -5.48 -8.55 -19.92
C LEU A 180 -6.57 -9.05 -20.88
N TRP A 181 -6.90 -10.35 -20.82
CA TRP A 181 -7.86 -10.96 -21.74
C TRP A 181 -9.30 -10.46 -21.54
N LEU A 182 -9.70 -10.24 -20.29
CA LEU A 182 -11.01 -9.69 -19.92
C LEU A 182 -11.19 -8.23 -20.31
N ASP A 183 -10.11 -7.46 -20.48
CA ASP A 183 -10.17 -6.03 -20.78
C ASP A 183 -9.97 -5.75 -22.27
N GLU A 184 -8.98 -6.40 -22.91
CA GLU A 184 -8.57 -6.11 -24.29
C GLU A 184 -9.07 -7.13 -25.32
N HIS A 185 -9.27 -8.40 -24.94
CA HIS A 185 -9.59 -9.49 -25.87
C HIS A 185 -11.04 -9.97 -25.77
N ILE A 186 -11.85 -9.42 -24.88
CA ILE A 186 -13.23 -9.85 -24.69
C ILE A 186 -14.10 -9.40 -25.87
N SER A 187 -14.85 -10.34 -26.47
CA SER A 187 -15.78 -10.05 -27.57
C SER A 187 -17.21 -9.89 -27.09
N ASP A 188 -17.67 -10.83 -26.25
CA ASP A 188 -19.02 -10.81 -25.69
C ASP A 188 -19.11 -11.62 -24.39
N VAL A 189 -20.06 -11.21 -23.55
CA VAL A 189 -20.49 -11.94 -22.37
C VAL A 189 -21.87 -12.52 -22.68
N SER A 190 -22.13 -13.78 -22.34
CA SER A 190 -23.43 -14.41 -22.57
C SER A 190 -23.85 -15.32 -21.43
N LEU A 191 -25.16 -15.48 -21.28
CA LEU A 191 -25.77 -16.43 -20.36
C LEU A 191 -26.28 -17.62 -21.16
N ARG A 192 -26.01 -18.84 -20.71
CA ARG A 192 -26.62 -20.04 -21.27
C ARG A 192 -27.54 -20.67 -20.23
N ILE A 193 -28.82 -20.77 -20.60
CA ILE A 193 -29.92 -21.23 -19.75
C ILE A 193 -30.76 -22.19 -20.56
N ARG A 194 -31.03 -23.41 -20.06
CA ARG A 194 -31.86 -24.42 -20.75
C ARG A 194 -31.43 -24.69 -22.21
N GLY A 195 -30.15 -24.53 -22.52
CA GLY A 195 -29.59 -24.69 -23.86
C GLY A 195 -29.73 -23.46 -24.78
N GLU A 196 -30.45 -22.42 -24.37
CA GLU A 196 -30.51 -21.14 -25.08
C GLU A 196 -29.40 -20.21 -24.60
N GLN A 197 -28.66 -19.63 -25.54
CA GLN A 197 -27.60 -18.67 -25.26
C GLN A 197 -28.09 -17.25 -25.54
N ARG A 198 -28.06 -16.39 -24.51
CA ARG A 198 -28.45 -14.99 -24.58
C ARG A 198 -27.22 -14.10 -24.36
N LYS A 199 -26.90 -13.27 -25.34
CA LYS A 199 -25.81 -12.28 -25.22
C LYS A 199 -26.21 -11.15 -24.27
N LEU A 200 -25.29 -10.78 -23.40
CA LEU A 200 -25.37 -9.60 -22.54
C LEU A 200 -24.54 -8.48 -23.17
N SER A 201 -25.02 -7.25 -23.08
CA SER A 201 -24.25 -6.05 -23.45
C SER A 201 -23.53 -5.43 -22.24
N CYS A 202 -23.22 -6.24 -21.23
CA CYS A 202 -22.31 -5.87 -20.15
C CYS A 202 -20.91 -6.42 -20.40
N PHE A 203 -19.92 -5.70 -19.90
CA PHE A 203 -18.52 -6.12 -19.88
C PHE A 203 -18.02 -6.08 -18.44
N PRO A 204 -17.06 -6.95 -18.09
CA PRO A 204 -16.40 -6.88 -16.79
C PRO A 204 -15.75 -5.52 -16.58
N TYR A 205 -15.88 -4.99 -15.37
CA TYR A 205 -15.19 -3.79 -14.91
C TYR A 205 -14.59 -4.07 -13.53
N GLY A 206 -14.05 -3.04 -12.86
CA GLY A 206 -13.60 -3.17 -11.48
C GLY A 206 -12.21 -2.61 -11.27
N TRP A 207 -11.28 -2.84 -12.20
CA TRP A 207 -9.91 -2.33 -12.14
C TRP A 207 -9.82 -0.81 -11.91
N HIS A 208 -10.64 -0.03 -12.61
CA HIS A 208 -10.71 1.43 -12.42
C HIS A 208 -11.12 1.80 -10.98
N ASN A 209 -12.10 1.08 -10.41
CA ASN A 209 -12.57 1.31 -9.05
C ASN A 209 -11.56 0.86 -7.98
N LEU A 210 -10.65 -0.08 -8.31
CA LEU A 210 -9.59 -0.52 -7.39
C LEU A 210 -8.60 0.62 -7.08
N PHE A 211 -8.35 1.51 -8.03
CA PHE A 211 -7.52 2.70 -7.84
C PHE A 211 -8.24 3.80 -7.05
N ASP A 212 -9.58 3.85 -7.13
CA ASP A 212 -10.40 4.84 -6.42
C ASP A 212 -10.69 4.48 -4.95
N THR A 213 -10.51 3.19 -4.60
CA THR A 213 -10.74 2.63 -3.26
C THR A 213 -9.42 2.09 -2.66
N PRO A 214 -8.52 2.99 -2.23
CA PRO A 214 -7.28 2.63 -1.56
C PRO A 214 -7.56 1.81 -0.29
N ILE A 215 -6.68 0.88 0.03
CA ILE A 215 -6.85 -0.01 1.19
C ILE A 215 -6.20 0.56 2.45
N LEU A 216 -5.10 1.28 2.30
CA LEU A 216 -4.46 1.95 3.42
C LEU A 216 -5.27 3.19 3.82
N PRO A 217 -5.53 3.41 5.13
CA PRO A 217 -6.39 4.48 5.62
C PRO A 217 -5.67 5.84 5.58
N MET A 218 -5.47 6.34 4.36
CA MET A 218 -4.83 7.64 4.11
C MET A 218 -5.87 8.64 3.60
N GLU A 219 -5.78 9.87 4.10
CA GLU A 219 -6.59 10.98 3.59
C GLU A 219 -6.26 11.24 2.11
N LYS A 220 -7.24 11.66 1.32
CA LYS A 220 -7.00 11.99 -0.10
C LYS A 220 -6.18 13.29 -0.19
N HIS A 221 -5.01 13.16 -0.81
CA HIS A 221 -4.01 14.22 -1.01
C HIS A 221 -3.58 14.22 -2.48
N THR A 222 -2.84 15.24 -2.92
CA THR A 222 -2.42 15.41 -4.32
C THR A 222 -1.71 14.19 -4.90
N TYR A 223 -0.97 13.44 -4.07
CA TYR A 223 -0.17 12.29 -4.47
C TYR A 223 -0.83 10.94 -4.15
N ALA A 224 -2.14 10.92 -3.88
CA ALA A 224 -2.85 9.69 -3.52
C ALA A 224 -2.70 8.57 -4.57
N GLY A 225 -2.59 8.88 -5.86
CA GLY A 225 -2.39 7.87 -6.90
C GLY A 225 -1.03 7.14 -6.84
N LEU A 226 -0.05 7.67 -6.09
CA LEU A 226 1.21 6.97 -5.83
C LEU A 226 1.05 5.80 -4.85
N GLN A 227 -0.01 5.80 -4.04
CA GLN A 227 -0.32 4.67 -3.16
C GLN A 227 -0.50 3.37 -3.95
N SER A 228 -1.06 3.43 -5.16
CA SER A 228 -1.25 2.26 -6.00
C SER A 228 0.05 1.63 -6.46
N LEU A 229 1.15 2.39 -6.60
CA LEU A 229 2.46 1.83 -6.93
C LEU A 229 2.99 0.96 -5.78
N ILE A 230 2.82 1.46 -4.55
CA ILE A 230 3.19 0.76 -3.33
C ILE A 230 2.34 -0.52 -3.19
N GLU A 231 1.02 -0.38 -3.30
CA GLU A 231 0.08 -1.50 -3.19
C GLU A 231 0.31 -2.55 -4.27
N TYR A 232 0.65 -2.17 -5.50
CA TYR A 232 0.90 -3.10 -6.59
C TYR A 232 2.09 -4.03 -6.33
N TYR A 233 3.22 -3.47 -5.87
CA TYR A 233 4.41 -4.28 -5.62
C TYR A 233 4.33 -5.06 -4.32
N ALA A 234 3.75 -4.48 -3.27
CA ALA A 234 3.62 -5.16 -2.00
C ALA A 234 2.49 -6.19 -1.96
N LEU A 235 1.38 -5.90 -2.64
CA LEU A 235 0.11 -6.61 -2.53
C LEU A 235 -0.52 -6.83 -3.91
N PRO A 236 0.12 -7.61 -4.80
CA PRO A 236 -0.34 -7.79 -6.18
C PRO A 236 -1.75 -8.38 -6.29
N GLN A 237 -2.17 -9.14 -5.28
CA GLN A 237 -3.50 -9.76 -5.20
C GLN A 237 -4.65 -8.75 -5.12
N LEU A 238 -4.40 -7.52 -4.66
CA LEU A 238 -5.41 -6.45 -4.64
C LEU A 238 -5.94 -6.08 -6.01
N TYR A 239 -5.17 -6.45 -7.03
CA TYR A 239 -5.47 -6.21 -8.42
C TYR A 239 -6.10 -7.45 -9.09
N ASN A 240 -6.30 -8.56 -8.39
CA ASN A 240 -6.91 -9.77 -8.97
C ASN A 240 -8.44 -9.76 -8.87
N PHE A 241 -9.11 -8.61 -8.93
CA PHE A 241 -10.56 -8.50 -8.79
C PHE A 241 -11.22 -7.96 -10.05
N MET A 242 -12.40 -8.49 -10.36
CA MET A 242 -13.29 -7.93 -11.36
C MET A 242 -14.76 -8.08 -10.94
N THR A 243 -15.61 -7.25 -11.51
CA THR A 243 -17.05 -7.26 -11.27
C THR A 243 -17.77 -7.26 -12.60
N VAL A 244 -18.81 -8.08 -12.71
CA VAL A 244 -19.74 -8.10 -13.85
C VAL A 244 -21.11 -7.81 -13.31
N ASP A 245 -21.72 -6.71 -13.75
CA ASP A 245 -23.10 -6.40 -13.42
C ASP A 245 -24.04 -6.94 -14.51
N ILE A 246 -24.88 -7.89 -14.11
CA ILE A 246 -25.88 -8.53 -14.97
C ILE A 246 -27.23 -7.81 -14.86
N SER A 247 -27.46 -7.08 -13.76
CA SER A 247 -28.76 -6.51 -13.37
C SER A 247 -29.32 -5.51 -14.38
N ASP A 248 -28.44 -4.69 -14.97
CA ASP A 248 -28.80 -3.69 -15.98
C ASP A 248 -29.38 -4.31 -17.26
N HIS A 249 -29.02 -5.55 -17.57
CA HIS A 249 -29.31 -6.20 -18.85
C HIS A 249 -30.28 -7.37 -18.74
N CYS A 250 -30.25 -8.07 -17.60
CA CYS A 250 -31.06 -9.26 -17.38
C CYS A 250 -31.44 -9.39 -15.90
N ARG A 251 -32.26 -8.44 -15.41
CA ARG A 251 -32.73 -8.38 -14.01
C ARG A 251 -33.27 -9.70 -13.45
N GLU A 252 -33.94 -10.48 -14.29
CA GLU A 252 -34.49 -11.79 -13.91
C GLU A 252 -33.84 -12.87 -14.77
N VAL A 253 -32.99 -13.68 -14.14
CA VAL A 253 -32.31 -14.80 -14.78
C VAL A 253 -33.10 -16.08 -14.47
N PRO A 254 -33.80 -16.67 -15.47
CA PRO A 254 -34.46 -17.95 -15.26
C PRO A 254 -33.41 -19.03 -15.04
N LEU A 255 -33.61 -19.89 -14.04
CA LEU A 255 -32.67 -20.96 -13.72
C LEU A 255 -33.08 -22.28 -14.39
N ASN A 256 -32.11 -23.18 -14.52
CA ASN A 256 -32.35 -24.58 -14.85
C ASN A 256 -33.09 -25.28 -13.68
N ALA A 257 -33.59 -26.51 -13.92
CA ALA A 257 -34.36 -27.24 -12.91
C ALA A 257 -33.56 -27.58 -11.63
N ASP A 258 -32.24 -27.66 -11.78
CA ASP A 258 -31.22 -27.87 -10.74
C ASP A 258 -30.72 -26.54 -10.12
N GLY A 259 -31.29 -25.39 -10.50
CA GLY A 259 -30.88 -24.08 -9.98
C GLY A 259 -29.63 -23.50 -10.63
N THR A 260 -29.14 -24.12 -11.71
CA THR A 260 -27.91 -23.70 -12.39
C THR A 260 -28.16 -22.76 -13.57
N PHE A 261 -27.12 -22.03 -13.94
CA PHE A 261 -26.99 -21.35 -15.22
C PHE A 261 -25.51 -21.20 -15.56
N GLU A 262 -25.19 -20.91 -16.82
CA GLU A 262 -23.81 -20.68 -17.20
C GLU A 262 -23.56 -19.24 -17.63
N LEU A 263 -22.43 -18.68 -17.19
CA LEU A 263 -21.90 -17.40 -17.62
C LEU A 263 -20.68 -17.65 -18.51
N ILE A 264 -20.74 -17.16 -19.75
CA ILE A 264 -19.75 -17.43 -20.79
C ILE A 264 -19.05 -16.13 -21.17
N PHE A 265 -17.74 -16.08 -20.98
CA PHE A 265 -16.86 -15.02 -21.49
C PHE A 265 -16.22 -15.51 -22.77
N ARG A 266 -16.50 -14.81 -23.88
CA ARG A 266 -15.91 -15.13 -25.18
C ARG A 266 -14.81 -14.14 -25.52
N PHE A 267 -13.69 -14.66 -26.00
CA PHE A 267 -12.49 -13.92 -26.33
C PHE A 267 -12.10 -14.09 -27.80
N GLU A 268 -11.57 -13.02 -28.39
CA GLU A 268 -10.95 -13.07 -29.71
C GLU A 268 -9.53 -13.67 -29.60
N GLY A 269 -9.30 -14.79 -30.29
CA GLY A 269 -8.03 -15.51 -30.26
C GLY A 269 -7.97 -16.66 -29.24
N GLU A 270 -6.77 -17.21 -29.08
CA GLU A 270 -6.52 -18.40 -28.27
C GLU A 270 -5.94 -18.03 -26.90
N LEU A 271 -6.72 -18.24 -25.83
CA LEU A 271 -6.34 -17.97 -24.45
C LEU A 271 -5.13 -18.86 -24.06
N PRO A 272 -3.99 -18.29 -23.64
CA PRO A 272 -2.78 -19.04 -23.31
C PRO A 272 -2.85 -19.62 -21.88
N LEU A 273 -4.01 -20.17 -21.49
CA LEU A 273 -4.24 -20.86 -20.22
C LEU A 273 -4.93 -22.20 -20.50
N GLU A 274 -4.48 -23.27 -19.87
CA GLU A 274 -5.09 -24.60 -20.04
C GLU A 274 -6.34 -24.75 -19.18
N ASP A 275 -6.27 -24.32 -17.93
CA ASP A 275 -7.34 -24.32 -16.95
C ASP A 275 -7.47 -22.96 -16.24
N VAL A 276 -8.57 -22.82 -15.49
CA VAL A 276 -8.87 -21.65 -14.65
C VAL A 276 -9.46 -22.08 -13.30
N ASP A 277 -9.04 -23.24 -12.79
CA ASP A 277 -9.67 -23.90 -11.64
C ASP A 277 -9.62 -23.04 -10.36
N ASP A 278 -8.47 -22.38 -10.14
CA ASP A 278 -8.23 -21.50 -9.00
C ASP A 278 -8.70 -20.04 -9.21
N ALA A 279 -9.33 -19.74 -10.35
CA ALA A 279 -9.81 -18.39 -10.70
C ALA A 279 -11.33 -18.25 -10.48
N PHE A 280 -11.85 -17.04 -10.66
CA PHE A 280 -13.30 -16.75 -10.55
C PHE A 280 -13.94 -17.22 -9.23
N MET A 281 -13.31 -16.89 -8.10
CA MET A 281 -13.86 -17.13 -6.78
C MET A 281 -14.84 -16.03 -6.38
N LEU A 282 -16.00 -16.39 -5.84
CA LEU A 282 -16.98 -15.45 -5.29
C LEU A 282 -16.76 -15.24 -3.78
N GLY A 283 -17.32 -14.16 -3.24
CA GLY A 283 -17.28 -13.86 -1.81
C GLY A 283 -15.93 -13.38 -1.30
N CYS A 284 -15.03 -12.94 -2.20
CA CYS A 284 -13.66 -12.54 -1.83
C CYS A 284 -13.53 -11.04 -1.58
N VAL A 285 -12.79 -10.65 -0.54
CA VAL A 285 -12.49 -9.25 -0.21
C VAL A 285 -11.13 -9.12 0.49
N PRO A 286 -10.32 -8.11 0.19
CA PRO A 286 -9.08 -7.85 0.93
C PRO A 286 -9.38 -7.46 2.39
N ALA A 287 -8.52 -7.90 3.30
CA ALA A 287 -8.56 -7.58 4.72
C ALA A 287 -7.16 -7.24 5.24
N ILE A 288 -7.12 -6.29 6.17
CA ILE A 288 -5.90 -5.67 6.69
C ILE A 288 -5.84 -5.82 8.21
N HIS A 289 -4.67 -6.14 8.75
CA HIS A 289 -4.44 -6.12 10.19
C HIS A 289 -3.96 -4.74 10.61
N LEU A 290 -4.88 -3.94 11.16
CA LEU A 290 -4.58 -2.61 11.67
C LEU A 290 -5.44 -2.31 12.90
N GLU A 291 -4.78 -2.10 14.03
CA GLU A 291 -5.41 -1.89 15.34
C GLU A 291 -5.27 -0.44 15.80
N ASN A 292 -6.25 0.03 16.56
CA ASN A 292 -6.13 1.29 17.29
C ASN A 292 -5.36 1.00 18.58
N LEU A 293 -4.17 1.57 18.70
CA LEU A 293 -3.30 1.43 19.84
C LEU A 293 -3.33 2.70 20.67
N THR A 294 -3.41 2.56 21.99
CA THR A 294 -3.28 3.67 22.93
C THR A 294 -2.05 3.44 23.79
N SER A 295 -1.13 4.41 23.83
CA SER A 295 0.09 4.30 24.62
C SER A 295 -0.22 4.34 26.12
N LEU A 296 0.72 3.84 26.92
CA LEU A 296 0.73 4.15 28.35
C LEU A 296 0.86 5.68 28.55
N PRO A 297 0.34 6.21 29.68
CA PRO A 297 0.49 7.62 30.04
C PRO A 297 1.96 8.07 30.00
N ILE A 298 2.25 9.10 29.21
CA ILE A 298 3.56 9.74 29.13
C ILE A 298 3.52 11.01 29.99
N PRO A 299 4.19 11.03 31.17
CA PRO A 299 4.24 12.22 32.01
C PRO A 299 5.18 13.26 31.37
N LEU A 300 4.62 14.41 30.98
CA LEU A 300 5.39 15.54 30.47
C LEU A 300 5.99 16.32 31.64
N THR A 301 7.21 16.82 31.44
CA THR A 301 7.94 17.66 32.39
C THR A 301 8.41 18.95 31.72
N PRO A 302 8.48 20.06 32.47
CA PRO A 302 9.04 21.30 31.97
C PRO A 302 10.50 21.09 31.59
N LYS A 303 10.95 21.79 30.55
CA LYS A 303 12.31 21.74 29.97
C LYS A 303 12.68 20.47 29.22
N ASN A 304 11.91 19.39 29.33
CA ASN A 304 12.13 18.22 28.48
C ASN A 304 11.16 18.23 27.30
N HIS A 305 11.70 18.28 26.07
CA HIS A 305 10.92 18.31 24.83
C HIS A 305 10.90 16.97 24.08
N ARG A 306 11.57 15.92 24.61
CA ARG A 306 11.68 14.61 23.97
C ARG A 306 11.19 13.51 24.88
N TYR A 307 10.34 12.65 24.36
CA TYR A 307 9.78 11.52 25.09
C TYR A 307 9.81 10.26 24.22
N PRO A 308 10.24 9.11 24.75
CA PRO A 308 10.07 7.87 24.03
C PRO A 308 8.58 7.54 23.90
N LEU A 309 8.18 7.01 22.76
CA LEU A 309 6.87 6.38 22.58
C LEU A 309 7.04 4.87 22.80
N PRO A 310 6.70 4.34 24.00
CA PRO A 310 6.84 2.92 24.25
C PRO A 310 5.80 2.15 23.44
N LEU A 311 6.27 1.33 22.52
CA LEU A 311 5.47 0.32 21.83
C LEU A 311 5.84 -1.07 22.38
N GLY A 312 4.90 -2.01 22.31
CA GLY A 312 5.21 -3.41 22.65
C GLY A 312 6.26 -3.98 21.71
N GLU A 313 7.08 -4.94 22.19
CA GLU A 313 8.21 -5.48 21.41
C GLU A 313 7.80 -6.10 20.06
N SER A 314 6.55 -6.57 19.94
CA SER A 314 5.98 -7.17 18.73
C SER A 314 5.11 -6.22 17.90
N VAL A 315 5.06 -4.94 18.26
CA VAL A 315 4.14 -3.96 17.66
C VAL A 315 4.91 -3.01 16.76
N GLN A 316 4.50 -2.94 15.50
CA GLN A 316 4.98 -1.95 14.55
C GLN A 316 3.99 -0.79 14.42
N LEU A 317 4.54 0.41 14.32
CA LEU A 317 3.76 1.63 14.17
C LEU A 317 3.49 1.91 12.70
N PHE A 318 2.21 1.97 12.33
CA PHE A 318 1.81 2.45 11.01
C PHE A 318 1.80 3.99 10.96
N ARG A 319 1.11 4.62 11.91
CA ARG A 319 1.00 6.08 12.00
C ARG A 319 0.52 6.54 13.38
N LEU A 320 1.09 7.63 13.88
CA LEU A 320 0.56 8.36 15.05
C LEU A 320 -0.61 9.25 14.60
N ARG A 321 -1.76 9.15 15.28
CA ARG A 321 -2.96 9.90 14.92
C ARG A 321 -3.07 11.22 15.68
N ASP A 322 -3.09 11.13 17.00
CA ASP A 322 -3.22 12.27 17.88
C ASP A 322 -2.64 11.99 19.28
N ILE A 323 -2.42 13.07 20.01
CA ILE A 323 -1.98 13.07 21.40
C ILE A 323 -3.06 13.77 22.22
N GLN A 324 -3.60 13.06 23.21
CA GLN A 324 -4.67 13.56 24.08
C GLN A 324 -4.20 13.67 25.52
N VAL A 325 -4.69 14.69 26.22
CA VAL A 325 -4.41 14.86 27.66
C VAL A 325 -5.24 13.85 28.45
N ILE A 326 -4.59 13.15 29.37
CA ILE A 326 -5.28 12.23 30.26
C ILE A 326 -5.88 13.05 31.40
N GLN A 327 -7.22 13.14 31.42
CA GLN A 327 -7.93 13.79 32.51
C GLN A 327 -7.89 12.90 33.76
N GLN A 328 -7.41 13.43 34.89
CA GLN A 328 -7.50 12.73 36.17
C GLN A 328 -8.95 12.78 36.68
N PRO A 329 -9.52 11.66 37.16
CA PRO A 329 -10.94 11.57 37.53
C PRO A 329 -11.37 12.48 38.70
N ASP A 330 -10.43 13.01 39.49
CA ASP A 330 -10.70 13.90 40.63
C ASP A 330 -10.72 15.40 40.29
N GLU A 331 -10.31 15.81 39.08
CA GLU A 331 -10.36 17.21 38.65
C GLU A 331 -11.56 17.45 37.72
N LYS A 332 -12.74 17.68 38.32
CA LYS A 332 -13.99 17.98 37.59
C LYS A 332 -13.98 19.28 36.78
N GLN A 333 -12.90 20.05 36.79
CA GLN A 333 -12.70 21.26 36.00
C GLN A 333 -11.21 21.34 35.62
N GLN A 334 -10.88 21.41 34.33
CA GLN A 334 -9.58 21.92 33.90
C GLN A 334 -9.42 23.33 34.47
N ARG A 335 -8.62 23.49 35.54
CA ARG A 335 -8.22 24.81 36.04
C ARG A 335 -7.16 25.36 35.09
N GLY A 336 -7.60 26.06 34.04
CA GLY A 336 -6.71 26.72 33.08
C GLY A 336 -7.20 26.65 31.64
N THR A 337 -6.46 27.28 30.73
CA THR A 337 -6.63 27.13 29.28
C THR A 337 -6.38 25.67 28.89
N PRO A 338 -7.24 25.05 28.05
CA PRO A 338 -7.02 23.67 27.60
C PRO A 338 -5.71 23.57 26.82
N TYR A 339 -4.94 22.49 26.98
CA TYR A 339 -3.75 22.26 26.17
C TYR A 339 -4.12 21.51 24.89
N ARG A 340 -3.63 21.99 23.74
CA ARG A 340 -3.85 21.36 22.44
C ARG A 340 -2.53 20.88 21.84
N TYR A 341 -2.46 19.61 21.47
CA TYR A 341 -1.30 19.02 20.80
C TYR A 341 -1.63 18.76 19.34
N LEU A 342 -0.92 19.41 18.42
CA LEU A 342 -1.13 19.29 16.97
C LEU A 342 0.09 18.66 16.29
N PRO A 343 -0.10 17.85 15.24
CA PRO A 343 1.03 17.35 14.46
C PRO A 343 1.73 18.50 13.72
N ILE A 344 3.04 18.35 13.48
CA ILE A 344 3.88 19.39 12.85
C ILE A 344 3.46 19.76 11.42
N ASP A 345 2.76 18.86 10.71
CA ASP A 345 2.25 19.12 9.37
C ASP A 345 1.12 20.17 9.33
N GLN A 346 0.46 20.40 10.47
CA GLN A 346 -0.53 21.46 10.70
C GLN A 346 0.10 22.77 11.19
N PHE A 347 1.43 22.88 11.21
CA PHE A 347 2.11 24.10 11.63
C PHE A 347 1.72 25.29 10.72
N THR A 348 1.26 26.37 11.35
CA THR A 348 0.88 27.61 10.67
C THR A 348 1.69 28.78 11.24
N PRO A 349 2.57 29.45 10.47
CA PRO A 349 3.52 30.44 10.99
C PRO A 349 2.94 31.74 11.58
N ALA A 350 1.62 31.86 11.79
CA ALA A 350 0.97 33.15 12.04
C ALA A 350 -0.18 33.14 13.08
N MET A 351 -0.44 32.05 13.79
CA MET A 351 -1.51 32.03 14.83
C MET A 351 -1.21 32.91 16.05
N GLY A 352 0.03 33.38 16.23
CA GLY A 352 0.40 34.21 17.39
C GLY A 352 -0.24 35.60 17.47
N TRP A 353 -0.86 36.11 16.39
CA TRP A 353 -1.51 37.43 16.37
C TRP A 353 -3.05 37.36 16.49
N LEU A 354 -3.62 36.16 16.43
CA LEU A 354 -5.07 35.90 16.46
C LEU A 354 -5.53 35.17 17.73
N ALA A 355 -4.61 34.78 18.61
CA ALA A 355 -4.97 34.17 19.89
C ALA A 355 -5.69 35.21 20.77
N GLU A 356 -7.02 35.15 20.77
CA GLU A 356 -7.85 35.86 21.74
C GLU A 356 -7.59 35.29 23.15
N ASP A 357 -7.70 36.15 24.18
CA ASP A 357 -7.60 35.74 25.57
C ASP A 357 -8.61 34.62 25.87
N GLY A 358 -8.10 33.39 26.09
CA GLY A 358 -8.92 32.20 26.35
C GLY A 358 -8.69 31.02 25.39
N GLU A 359 -7.86 31.17 24.34
CA GLU A 359 -7.49 30.04 23.47
C GLU A 359 -6.56 29.02 24.16
N ALA A 360 -6.65 27.78 23.66
CA ALA A 360 -5.87 26.65 24.13
C ALA A 360 -4.36 26.85 23.90
N ASP A 361 -3.53 26.63 24.93
CA ASP A 361 -2.08 26.61 24.75
C ASP A 361 -1.71 25.47 23.79
N THR A 362 -1.26 25.85 22.59
CA THR A 362 -1.04 24.92 21.48
C THR A 362 0.44 24.56 21.35
N PHE A 363 0.72 23.27 21.42
CA PHE A 363 2.03 22.69 21.17
C PHE A 363 1.99 21.83 19.92
N TYR A 364 3.10 21.80 19.17
CA TYR A 364 3.24 20.92 18.02
C TYR A 364 4.07 19.69 18.38
N TYR A 365 3.79 18.56 17.76
CA TYR A 365 4.60 17.35 17.92
C TYR A 365 5.05 16.77 16.58
N LEU A 366 6.25 16.19 16.58
CA LEU A 366 6.78 15.38 15.50
C LEU A 366 7.20 14.03 16.07
N LEU A 367 6.79 12.96 15.42
CA LEU A 367 7.31 11.64 15.69
C LEU A 367 8.58 11.42 14.86
N GLN A 368 9.69 11.14 15.53
CA GLN A 368 10.92 10.68 14.90
C GLN A 368 11.11 9.19 15.13
N THR A 369 11.46 8.50 14.06
CA THR A 369 11.75 7.07 14.09
C THR A 369 13.22 6.90 13.75
N ALA A 370 13.95 6.19 14.59
CA ALA A 370 15.38 5.92 14.43
C ALA A 370 15.65 4.43 14.62
N ARG A 371 16.83 3.97 14.18
CA ARG A 371 17.34 2.63 14.54
C ARG A 371 18.39 2.74 15.63
N ASP A 372 18.23 1.93 16.66
CA ASP A 372 19.26 1.75 17.67
C ASP A 372 20.44 0.93 17.10
N LEU A 373 21.52 0.83 17.87
CA LEU A 373 22.68 0.00 17.53
C LEU A 373 22.32 -1.46 17.17
N PRO A 374 21.43 -2.19 17.87
CA PRO A 374 21.01 -3.53 17.44
C PRO A 374 20.07 -3.55 16.21
N GLY A 375 19.75 -2.39 15.62
CA GLY A 375 18.88 -2.27 14.44
C GLY A 375 17.37 -2.22 14.75
N ARG A 376 17.00 -2.21 16.04
CA ARG A 376 15.60 -2.07 16.48
C ARG A 376 15.10 -0.65 16.20
N LEU A 377 13.85 -0.55 15.76
CA LEU A 377 13.20 0.74 15.58
C LEU A 377 12.84 1.34 16.94
N THR A 378 13.20 2.59 17.13
CA THR A 378 12.82 3.40 18.28
C THR A 378 12.06 4.64 17.84
N HIS A 379 11.04 4.97 18.61
CA HIS A 379 10.11 6.04 18.33
C HIS A 379 10.21 7.11 19.42
N GLN A 380 10.46 8.35 19.01
CA GLN A 380 10.62 9.48 19.92
C GLN A 380 9.69 10.62 19.51
N LEU A 381 8.92 11.12 20.47
CA LEU A 381 8.05 12.28 20.33
C LEU A 381 8.83 13.54 20.67
N HIS A 382 8.87 14.47 19.73
CA HIS A 382 9.50 15.77 19.89
C HIS A 382 8.42 16.84 19.90
N PHE A 383 8.41 17.67 20.95
CA PHE A 383 7.46 18.77 21.10
C PHE A 383 8.10 20.12 20.76
N PHE A 384 7.32 20.96 20.09
CA PHE A 384 7.69 22.30 19.64
C PHE A 384 6.66 23.32 20.11
N ASP A 385 7.14 24.54 20.35
CA ASP A 385 6.31 25.70 20.64
C ASP A 385 5.71 26.33 19.36
N LEU A 386 4.93 27.39 19.53
CA LEU A 386 4.33 28.15 18.42
C LEU A 386 5.35 28.81 17.48
N THR A 387 6.59 28.98 17.93
CA THR A 387 7.68 29.54 17.12
C THR A 387 8.45 28.46 16.35
N GLY A 388 8.07 27.18 16.51
CA GLY A 388 8.78 26.04 15.93
C GLY A 388 10.08 25.70 16.65
N ARG A 389 10.31 26.23 17.86
CA ARG A 389 11.47 25.87 18.69
C ARG A 389 11.11 24.72 19.63
N PRO A 390 12.09 23.93 20.09
CA PRO A 390 11.84 22.88 21.09
C PRO A 390 11.10 23.43 22.31
N ALA A 391 10.01 22.77 22.69
CA ALA A 391 9.14 23.26 23.76
C ALA A 391 9.83 23.17 25.13
N VAL A 392 10.10 24.31 25.76
CA VAL A 392 10.75 24.39 27.08
C VAL A 392 9.72 24.52 28.21
N ASN A 393 8.53 25.01 27.90
CA ASN A 393 7.44 25.31 28.82
C ASN A 393 6.30 24.29 28.72
N LEU A 394 6.62 23.00 28.52
CA LEU A 394 5.60 21.96 28.54
C LEU A 394 4.95 21.84 29.93
N PRO A 395 3.62 21.68 29.99
CA PRO A 395 2.90 21.50 31.25
C PRO A 395 3.22 20.16 31.92
N GLU A 396 3.18 20.14 33.26
CA GLU A 396 3.31 18.92 34.08
C GLU A 396 2.03 18.08 34.03
N ILE A 397 1.73 17.49 32.87
CA ILE A 397 0.55 16.66 32.64
C ILE A 397 0.91 15.36 31.94
N ALA A 398 0.08 14.34 32.11
CA ALA A 398 0.23 13.09 31.37
C ALA A 398 -0.56 13.12 30.07
N VAL A 399 0.06 12.64 28.99
CA VAL A 399 -0.58 12.50 27.68
C VAL A 399 -0.63 11.04 27.23
N ALA A 400 -1.69 10.68 26.51
CA ALA A 400 -1.82 9.40 25.82
C ALA A 400 -1.69 9.64 24.31
N CYS A 401 -0.95 8.76 23.64
CA CYS A 401 -0.83 8.79 22.19
C CYS A 401 -1.76 7.74 21.59
N HIS A 402 -2.63 8.13 20.66
CA HIS A 402 -3.40 7.18 19.88
C HIS A 402 -2.74 6.99 18.52
N SER A 403 -2.54 5.73 18.15
CA SER A 403 -1.83 5.36 16.95
C SER A 403 -2.52 4.20 16.25
N TRP A 404 -2.20 4.03 14.98
CA TRP A 404 -2.44 2.80 14.26
C TRP A 404 -1.16 1.98 14.22
N GLY A 405 -1.30 0.69 14.47
CA GLY A 405 -0.20 -0.26 14.37
C GLY A 405 -0.70 -1.68 14.16
N TYR A 406 0.24 -2.58 14.04
CA TYR A 406 -0.01 -4.00 13.78
C TYR A 406 1.01 -4.87 14.51
N HIS A 407 0.65 -6.12 14.76
CA HIS A 407 1.55 -7.09 15.38
C HIS A 407 2.35 -7.81 14.30
N GLU A 408 3.67 -7.89 14.44
CA GLU A 408 4.56 -8.59 13.48
C GLU A 408 4.20 -10.08 13.35
N GLN A 409 3.66 -10.67 14.42
CA GLN A 409 3.22 -12.07 14.44
C GLN A 409 2.12 -12.37 13.41
N ALA A 410 1.35 -11.36 12.99
CA ALA A 410 0.32 -11.52 11.97
C ALA A 410 0.90 -11.89 10.60
N ILE A 411 2.17 -11.58 10.34
CA ILE A 411 2.86 -11.91 9.09
C ILE A 411 3.10 -13.42 8.97
N ALA A 412 3.24 -14.12 10.10
CA ALA A 412 3.48 -15.55 10.12
C ALA A 412 2.21 -16.40 9.89
N LEU A 413 1.06 -15.78 9.66
CA LEU A 413 -0.20 -16.46 9.43
C LEU A 413 -0.24 -17.10 8.03
N GLU A 414 -0.48 -18.40 8.01
CA GLU A 414 -0.63 -19.18 6.78
C GLU A 414 -2.05 -19.09 6.20
N LYS A 415 -2.25 -19.66 5.02
CA LYS A 415 -3.57 -19.79 4.38
C LYS A 415 -4.53 -20.59 5.28
N GLY A 416 -5.76 -20.11 5.46
CA GLY A 416 -6.82 -20.80 6.19
C GLY A 416 -6.80 -20.66 7.72
N THR A 417 -5.92 -19.85 8.30
CA THR A 417 -5.85 -19.65 9.76
C THR A 417 -6.88 -18.65 10.31
N LEU A 418 -7.33 -17.70 9.50
CA LEU A 418 -8.28 -16.65 9.90
C LEU A 418 -9.71 -17.15 9.72
N THR A 419 -10.32 -17.67 10.80
CA THR A 419 -11.65 -18.31 10.76
C THR A 419 -12.63 -17.77 11.78
N VAL A 420 -12.17 -17.02 12.78
CA VAL A 420 -13.01 -16.59 13.90
C VAL A 420 -13.75 -15.31 13.51
N MET A 421 -15.05 -15.44 13.26
CA MET A 421 -15.96 -14.32 13.00
C MET A 421 -16.28 -13.59 14.31
N GLN A 422 -16.09 -12.27 14.35
CA GLN A 422 -16.39 -11.45 15.52
C GLN A 422 -17.79 -10.80 15.42
N GLU A 423 -18.25 -10.17 16.52
CA GLU A 423 -19.50 -9.40 16.57
C GLU A 423 -19.58 -8.37 15.43
N GLY A 424 -20.73 -8.33 14.75
CA GLY A 424 -20.96 -7.50 13.58
C GLY A 424 -20.77 -8.21 12.23
N SER A 425 -20.31 -9.46 12.23
CA SER A 425 -20.27 -10.30 11.02
C SER A 425 -21.56 -11.12 10.84
N PRO A 426 -22.01 -11.43 9.60
CA PRO A 426 -23.19 -12.25 9.37
C PRO A 426 -23.01 -13.68 9.91
N SER A 427 -23.94 -14.15 10.74
CA SER A 427 -23.83 -15.44 11.46
C SER A 427 -23.96 -16.69 10.58
N HIS A 428 -24.51 -16.55 9.37
CA HIS A 428 -24.71 -17.63 8.40
C HIS A 428 -23.55 -17.76 7.41
N LEU A 429 -22.51 -16.93 7.54
CA LEU A 429 -21.30 -16.97 6.72
C LEU A 429 -20.08 -17.29 7.58
N ASN A 430 -19.21 -18.13 7.04
CA ASN A 430 -17.86 -18.35 7.53
C ASN A 430 -16.88 -17.57 6.67
N GLY A 431 -15.86 -16.98 7.30
CA GLY A 431 -14.75 -16.35 6.61
C GLY A 431 -13.49 -17.19 6.71
N LEU A 432 -12.70 -17.27 5.63
CA LEU A 432 -11.37 -17.89 5.63
C LEU A 432 -10.39 -17.06 4.79
N ASN A 433 -9.10 -17.00 5.14
CA ASN A 433 -8.11 -16.36 4.28
C ASN A 433 -7.60 -17.31 3.20
N ILE A 434 -7.77 -16.92 1.93
CA ILE A 434 -7.39 -17.75 0.77
C ILE A 434 -5.94 -17.55 0.33
N THR A 435 -5.30 -16.49 0.80
CA THR A 435 -3.91 -16.13 0.52
C THR A 435 -3.10 -16.14 1.82
N PRO A 436 -1.78 -16.41 1.77
CA PRO A 436 -0.92 -16.15 2.92
C PRO A 436 -0.91 -14.65 3.21
N VAL A 437 -0.66 -14.28 4.48
CA VAL A 437 -0.54 -12.87 4.84
C VAL A 437 0.72 -12.29 4.19
N ALA A 438 0.56 -11.15 3.52
CA ALA A 438 1.66 -10.46 2.88
C ALA A 438 2.71 -10.03 3.91
N THR A 439 3.99 -10.16 3.53
CA THR A 439 5.12 -9.72 4.36
C THR A 439 5.07 -8.22 4.59
N ASP A 440 5.49 -7.79 5.78
CA ASP A 440 5.66 -6.37 6.10
C ASP A 440 6.57 -5.70 5.07
N TYR A 441 6.03 -4.68 4.43
CA TYR A 441 6.77 -3.84 3.51
C TYR A 441 7.19 -2.58 4.26
N PRO A 442 8.49 -2.36 4.47
CA PRO A 442 8.96 -1.22 5.23
C PRO A 442 8.59 0.10 4.56
N SER A 443 8.64 1.20 5.32
CA SER A 443 8.46 2.52 4.73
C SER A 443 9.55 2.83 3.69
N ILE A 444 9.19 3.60 2.66
CA ILE A 444 10.08 3.94 1.54
C ILE A 444 11.38 4.62 2.02
N LEU A 445 11.28 5.37 3.12
CA LEU A 445 12.35 6.24 3.63
C LEU A 445 13.02 5.73 4.90
N GLN A 446 12.75 4.51 5.35
CA GLN A 446 13.24 4.03 6.65
C GLN A 446 14.76 4.22 6.86
N ASP A 447 15.56 3.99 5.82
CA ASP A 447 17.01 4.08 5.72
C ASP A 447 17.47 4.80 4.42
N ASN A 448 16.56 5.40 3.65
CA ASN A 448 16.86 6.09 2.39
C ASN A 448 16.76 7.60 2.55
N SER A 449 17.61 8.33 1.84
CA SER A 449 17.50 9.77 1.67
C SER A 449 16.10 10.15 1.14
N GLY A 450 15.41 11.06 1.83
CA GLY A 450 14.12 11.59 1.36
C GLY A 450 14.25 12.59 0.19
N TRP A 451 15.46 13.04 -0.12
CA TRP A 451 15.72 14.07 -1.13
C TRP A 451 15.35 13.68 -2.57
N PRO A 452 15.69 12.47 -3.07
CA PRO A 452 15.30 12.06 -4.43
C PRO A 452 13.78 12.03 -4.62
N LEU A 453 13.06 11.54 -3.60
CA LEU A 453 11.59 11.51 -3.62
C LEU A 453 11.01 12.93 -3.63
N LEU A 454 11.49 13.82 -2.75
CA LEU A 454 11.09 15.23 -2.74
C LEU A 454 11.39 15.94 -4.07
N SER A 455 12.54 15.64 -4.67
CA SER A 455 12.90 16.18 -5.99
C SER A 455 11.92 15.72 -7.07
N CYS A 456 11.55 14.44 -7.08
CA CYS A 456 10.56 13.93 -8.04
C CYS A 456 9.16 14.52 -7.81
N LEU A 457 8.69 14.59 -6.56
CA LEU A 457 7.38 15.15 -6.23
C LEU A 457 7.28 16.65 -6.57
N SER A 458 8.37 17.39 -6.45
CA SER A 458 8.42 18.81 -6.81
C SER A 458 8.63 19.06 -8.31
N SER A 459 9.01 18.03 -9.08
CA SER A 459 9.33 18.18 -10.50
C SER A 459 8.09 18.44 -11.36
N PRO A 460 8.18 19.32 -12.38
CA PRO A 460 7.15 19.44 -13.39
C PRO A 460 7.08 18.16 -14.27
N PRO A 461 5.91 17.86 -14.87
CA PRO A 461 5.71 16.67 -15.71
C PRO A 461 6.79 16.44 -16.77
N VAL A 462 7.24 17.51 -17.43
CA VAL A 462 8.25 17.45 -18.51
C VAL A 462 9.58 16.84 -18.05
N LEU A 463 9.98 17.04 -16.78
CA LEU A 463 11.23 16.45 -16.28
C LEU A 463 11.06 14.97 -15.92
N LEU A 464 9.86 14.59 -15.48
CA LEU A 464 9.57 13.20 -15.09
C LEU A 464 9.27 12.30 -16.29
N PHE A 465 8.63 12.83 -17.34
CA PHE A 465 8.20 12.09 -18.52
C PHE A 465 9.33 11.83 -19.52
N THR A 466 10.52 11.53 -18.99
CA THR A 466 11.68 11.04 -19.75
C THR A 466 12.04 9.63 -19.28
N THR A 467 12.70 8.85 -20.12
CA THR A 467 13.02 7.45 -19.82
C THR A 467 13.81 7.30 -18.52
N GLU A 468 14.89 8.06 -18.36
CA GLU A 468 15.77 7.93 -17.18
C GLU A 468 15.12 8.45 -15.91
N SER A 469 14.40 9.58 -15.97
CA SER A 469 13.68 10.11 -14.82
C SER A 469 12.56 9.18 -14.36
N LEU A 470 11.78 8.61 -15.28
CA LEU A 470 10.72 7.66 -14.93
C LEU A 470 11.32 6.40 -14.28
N LYS A 471 12.39 5.84 -14.85
CA LYS A 471 13.09 4.70 -14.24
C LYS A 471 13.63 5.05 -12.86
N HIS A 472 14.26 6.21 -12.70
CA HIS A 472 14.76 6.66 -11.41
C HIS A 472 13.64 6.80 -10.39
N PHE A 473 12.53 7.41 -10.76
CA PHE A 473 11.34 7.56 -9.92
C PHE A 473 10.77 6.21 -9.48
N LEU A 474 10.56 5.28 -10.41
CA LEU A 474 10.04 3.94 -10.08
C LEU A 474 11.00 3.16 -9.17
N ARG A 475 12.32 3.35 -9.31
CA ARG A 475 13.31 2.73 -8.41
C ARG A 475 13.20 3.23 -6.97
N LEU A 476 12.61 4.41 -6.72
CA LEU A 476 12.35 4.87 -5.36
C LEU A 476 11.28 4.03 -4.64
N PHE A 477 10.47 3.27 -5.39
CA PHE A 477 9.48 2.35 -4.83
C PHE A 477 10.05 0.95 -4.62
N ASP A 478 11.27 0.62 -5.08
CA ASP A 478 11.94 -0.65 -4.78
C ASP A 478 12.30 -0.66 -3.27
N PRO A 479 11.66 -1.52 -2.45
CA PRO A 479 12.01 -1.61 -1.04
C PRO A 479 13.43 -2.18 -0.94
N TYR A 480 14.06 -2.07 0.22
CA TYR A 480 15.45 -2.50 0.44
C TYR A 480 15.78 -3.82 -0.29
N ALA A 481 16.67 -3.71 -1.29
CA ALA A 481 17.09 -4.83 -2.14
C ALA A 481 17.63 -6.02 -1.33
N GLU A 482 18.05 -5.78 -0.08
CA GLU A 482 18.56 -6.79 0.83
C GLU A 482 17.48 -7.53 1.63
N LEU A 483 16.32 -6.92 1.91
CA LEU A 483 15.24 -7.55 2.68
C LEU A 483 14.50 -8.59 1.85
N ASN A 484 14.12 -8.23 0.62
CA ASN A 484 13.43 -9.12 -0.31
C ASN A 484 14.09 -9.09 -1.69
N ARG A 485 15.20 -9.82 -1.83
CA ARG A 485 15.95 -9.93 -3.10
C ARG A 485 15.11 -10.45 -4.26
N PRO A 486 14.22 -11.45 -4.10
CA PRO A 486 13.30 -11.84 -5.17
C PRO A 486 12.43 -10.68 -5.67
N LEU A 487 11.74 -9.99 -4.75
CA LEU A 487 10.86 -8.87 -5.10
C LEU A 487 11.64 -7.72 -5.74
N SER A 488 12.78 -7.32 -5.18
CA SER A 488 13.59 -6.23 -5.74
C SER A 488 14.10 -6.56 -7.14
N ARG A 489 14.53 -7.81 -7.39
CA ARG A 489 14.89 -8.25 -8.75
C ARG A 489 13.71 -8.16 -9.71
N HIS A 490 12.52 -8.51 -9.26
CA HIS A 490 11.29 -8.41 -10.04
C HIS A 490 10.95 -6.96 -10.39
N ILE A 491 10.95 -6.06 -9.40
CA ILE A 491 10.74 -4.62 -9.61
C ILE A 491 11.75 -4.06 -10.61
N ARG A 492 13.04 -4.35 -10.41
CA ARG A 492 14.11 -3.89 -11.32
C ARG A 492 13.94 -4.42 -12.73
N ARG A 493 13.55 -5.68 -12.90
CA ARG A 493 13.29 -6.27 -14.21
C ARG A 493 12.17 -5.52 -14.94
N ASN A 494 11.07 -5.21 -14.24
CA ASN A 494 9.94 -4.45 -14.80
C ASN A 494 10.35 -3.03 -15.20
N ILE A 495 11.20 -2.37 -14.39
CA ILE A 495 11.71 -1.03 -14.67
C ILE A 495 12.70 -1.03 -15.84
N ASP A 496 13.63 -1.98 -15.87
CA ASP A 496 14.63 -2.10 -16.92
C ASP A 496 14.00 -2.51 -18.26
N GLY A 497 12.83 -3.16 -18.23
CA GLY A 497 11.95 -3.41 -19.38
C GLY A 497 11.45 -2.14 -20.08
N ILE A 498 11.50 -0.96 -19.43
CA ILE A 498 11.20 0.32 -20.08
C ILE A 498 12.33 0.68 -21.05
N VAL A 499 12.06 0.63 -22.36
CA VAL A 499 13.08 0.96 -23.38
C VAL A 499 13.08 2.46 -23.65
N ARG A 500 11.90 3.06 -23.80
CA ARG A 500 11.77 4.47 -24.18
C ARG A 500 10.47 5.08 -23.71
N VAL A 501 10.54 6.32 -23.24
CA VAL A 501 9.38 7.18 -22.97
C VAL A 501 9.49 8.42 -23.86
N GLU A 502 8.45 8.70 -24.63
CA GLU A 502 8.28 9.98 -25.32
C GLU A 502 7.03 10.69 -24.81
N GLU A 503 7.14 11.99 -24.57
CA GLU A 503 6.02 12.85 -24.26
C GLU A 503 5.72 13.77 -25.44
N ARG A 504 4.42 13.97 -25.71
CA ARG A 504 3.93 14.98 -26.63
C ARG A 504 2.68 15.63 -26.08
N LEU A 505 2.57 16.94 -26.24
CA LEU A 505 1.33 17.64 -25.93
C LEU A 505 0.25 17.32 -26.97
N THR A 506 -0.97 17.13 -26.50
CA THR A 506 -2.15 16.92 -27.34
C THR A 506 -3.32 17.75 -26.81
N ASP A 507 -4.17 18.24 -27.71
CA ASP A 507 -5.33 19.04 -27.34
C ASP A 507 -6.61 18.24 -27.68
N ARG A 508 -7.57 18.22 -26.75
CA ARG A 508 -8.87 17.58 -26.93
C ARG A 508 -10.00 18.50 -26.56
N MET A 509 -11.16 18.31 -27.17
CA MET A 509 -12.38 19.02 -26.79
C MET A 509 -13.13 18.23 -25.73
N TYR A 510 -13.20 18.75 -24.51
CA TYR A 510 -14.01 18.20 -23.43
C TYR A 510 -15.16 19.15 -23.10
N LYS A 511 -16.41 18.71 -23.25
CA LYS A 511 -17.62 19.52 -23.04
C LYS A 511 -17.57 20.90 -23.73
N GLY A 512 -17.03 20.96 -24.95
CA GLY A 512 -16.93 22.19 -25.72
C GLY A 512 -15.76 23.12 -25.35
N ARG A 513 -14.86 22.70 -24.45
CA ARG A 513 -13.64 23.46 -24.10
C ARG A 513 -12.39 22.71 -24.58
N PRO A 514 -11.40 23.40 -25.18
CA PRO A 514 -10.12 22.78 -25.46
C PRO A 514 -9.37 22.54 -24.15
N VAL A 515 -9.01 21.28 -23.92
CA VAL A 515 -8.23 20.80 -22.78
C VAL A 515 -6.91 20.26 -23.33
N ARG A 516 -5.81 20.76 -22.80
CA ARG A 516 -4.48 20.26 -23.12
C ARG A 516 -4.16 19.04 -22.27
N GLY A 517 -3.49 18.06 -22.85
CA GLY A 517 -3.05 16.85 -22.17
C GLY A 517 -1.67 16.41 -22.62
N HIS A 518 -1.09 15.49 -21.86
CA HIS A 518 0.18 14.84 -22.14
C HIS A 518 -0.08 13.44 -22.71
N LEU A 519 0.36 13.21 -23.95
CA LEU A 519 0.38 11.89 -24.56
C LEU A 519 1.74 11.24 -24.29
N LEU A 520 1.74 10.18 -23.48
CA LEU A 520 2.91 9.39 -23.17
C LEU A 520 2.96 8.17 -24.11
N SER A 521 4.05 8.05 -24.86
CA SER A 521 4.33 6.89 -25.70
C SER A 521 5.42 6.04 -25.02
N LEU A 522 5.00 4.92 -24.45
CA LEU A 522 5.86 4.02 -23.68
C LEU A 522 6.24 2.81 -24.53
N THR A 523 7.53 2.65 -24.80
CA THR A 523 8.07 1.46 -25.48
C THR A 523 8.63 0.50 -24.44
N LEU A 524 8.07 -0.69 -24.34
CA LEU A 524 8.45 -1.72 -23.38
C LEU A 524 9.01 -2.96 -24.08
N ASN A 525 10.08 -3.54 -23.52
CA ASN A 525 10.56 -4.86 -23.91
C ASN A 525 9.75 -5.95 -23.19
N PRO A 526 8.99 -6.80 -23.91
CA PRO A 526 8.20 -7.87 -23.30
C PRO A 526 9.02 -8.84 -22.44
N ASP A 527 10.30 -9.06 -22.75
CA ASP A 527 11.19 -9.95 -21.99
C ASP A 527 11.45 -9.46 -20.54
N GLY A 528 11.15 -8.19 -20.27
CA GLY A 528 11.23 -7.59 -18.94
C GLY A 528 10.15 -8.09 -17.96
N TYR A 529 9.11 -8.77 -18.46
CA TYR A 529 7.94 -9.19 -17.68
C TYR A 529 7.79 -10.71 -17.71
N ALA A 530 7.09 -11.30 -16.74
CA ALA A 530 6.82 -12.74 -16.74
C ALA A 530 5.89 -13.13 -17.89
N ASN A 531 4.85 -12.32 -18.13
CA ASN A 531 3.89 -12.53 -19.21
C ASN A 531 3.28 -11.21 -19.70
N PRO A 532 2.57 -11.20 -20.85
CA PRO A 532 1.92 -10.00 -21.38
C PRO A 532 0.90 -9.36 -20.42
N GLY A 533 0.24 -10.17 -19.58
CA GLY A 533 -0.71 -9.68 -18.59
C GLY A 533 -0.06 -8.85 -17.49
N GLU A 534 1.10 -9.27 -17.01
CA GLU A 534 1.89 -8.50 -16.05
C GLU A 534 2.33 -7.16 -16.65
N MET A 535 2.85 -7.19 -17.89
CA MET A 535 3.21 -5.99 -18.64
C MET A 535 2.01 -5.04 -18.78
N TYR A 536 0.82 -5.56 -19.09
CA TYR A 536 -0.42 -4.79 -19.21
C TYR A 536 -0.79 -4.10 -17.89
N ARG A 537 -0.78 -4.83 -16.78
CA ARG A 537 -1.05 -4.28 -15.43
C ARG A 537 -0.07 -3.18 -15.06
N PHE A 538 1.22 -3.40 -15.33
CA PHE A 538 2.26 -2.40 -15.10
C PHE A 538 2.02 -1.12 -15.91
N CYS A 539 1.59 -1.23 -17.18
CA CYS A 539 1.25 -0.06 -17.99
C CYS A 539 0.08 0.73 -17.43
N ARG A 540 -0.99 0.05 -16.99
CA ARG A 540 -2.14 0.70 -16.35
C ARG A 540 -1.76 1.47 -15.10
N LEU A 541 -0.92 0.85 -14.28
CA LEU A 541 -0.39 1.46 -13.06
C LEU A 541 0.40 2.73 -13.36
N ILE A 542 1.27 2.71 -14.38
CA ILE A 542 1.97 3.90 -14.84
C ILE A 542 0.98 4.98 -15.30
N ASN A 543 -0.04 4.63 -16.09
CA ASN A 543 -1.03 5.59 -16.57
C ASN A 543 -1.72 6.35 -15.42
N GLN A 544 -2.09 5.63 -14.35
CA GLN A 544 -2.68 6.20 -13.14
C GLN A 544 -1.68 7.03 -12.32
N ALA A 545 -0.49 6.48 -12.07
CA ALA A 545 0.51 7.17 -11.26
C ALA A 545 0.98 8.49 -11.89
N MET A 546 1.12 8.53 -13.22
CA MET A 546 1.58 9.72 -13.94
C MET A 546 0.57 10.88 -13.86
N ALA A 547 -0.71 10.60 -13.64
CA ALA A 547 -1.72 11.64 -13.44
C ALA A 547 -1.48 12.47 -12.16
N CYS A 548 -0.73 11.96 -11.17
CA CYS A 548 -0.38 12.72 -9.97
C CYS A 548 0.50 13.95 -10.24
N PHE A 549 1.22 13.95 -11.37
CA PHE A 549 2.17 15.02 -11.69
C PHE A 549 1.55 16.16 -12.50
N VAL A 550 0.39 15.93 -13.12
CA VAL A 550 -0.30 16.92 -13.95
C VAL A 550 -1.44 17.63 -13.19
N GLY A 551 -1.80 18.82 -13.65
CA GLY A 551 -2.85 19.65 -13.08
C GLY A 551 -4.27 19.10 -13.30
N GLN A 552 -5.24 19.52 -12.50
CA GLN A 552 -6.65 19.08 -12.59
C GLN A 552 -7.32 19.45 -13.91
N SER A 553 -6.88 20.53 -14.55
CA SER A 553 -7.33 20.91 -15.90
C SER A 553 -6.58 20.22 -17.03
N THR A 554 -5.67 19.28 -16.73
CA THR A 554 -4.84 18.56 -17.70
C THR A 554 -5.07 17.06 -17.55
N PHE A 555 -4.89 16.29 -18.64
CA PHE A 555 -4.97 14.83 -18.60
C PHE A 555 -3.67 14.17 -19.10
N VAL A 556 -3.45 12.93 -18.66
CA VAL A 556 -2.44 12.02 -19.22
C VAL A 556 -3.16 10.96 -20.05
N LYS A 557 -2.62 10.65 -21.23
CA LYS A 557 -3.01 9.48 -22.03
C LYS A 557 -1.78 8.63 -22.29
N LEU A 558 -1.85 7.33 -22.05
CA LEU A 558 -0.75 6.38 -22.29
C LEU A 558 -1.02 5.53 -23.53
N ASN A 559 -0.05 5.50 -24.46
CA ASN A 559 0.03 4.56 -25.57
C ASN A 559 1.24 3.67 -25.38
N VAL A 560 1.05 2.35 -25.50
CA VAL A 560 2.12 1.36 -25.29
C VAL A 560 2.56 0.74 -26.61
N TYR A 561 3.87 0.57 -26.77
CA TYR A 561 4.52 0.01 -27.95
C TYR A 561 5.51 -1.08 -27.56
N THR A 562 5.79 -1.99 -28.48
CA THR A 562 6.94 -2.90 -28.40
C THR A 562 8.01 -2.49 -29.42
N PRO A 563 9.31 -2.77 -29.19
CA PRO A 563 10.39 -2.30 -30.05
C PRO A 563 10.22 -2.63 -31.54
N ASN A 564 9.56 -3.75 -31.84
CA ASN A 564 9.41 -4.27 -33.20
C ASN A 564 8.09 -3.85 -33.87
N ARG A 565 7.22 -3.07 -33.19
CA ARG A 565 5.86 -2.77 -33.65
C ARG A 565 5.66 -1.27 -33.80
N HIS A 566 5.24 -0.84 -34.99
CA HIS A 566 4.93 0.57 -35.28
C HIS A 566 3.52 1.01 -34.86
N LYS A 567 2.60 0.06 -34.63
CA LYS A 567 1.27 0.33 -34.09
C LYS A 567 1.27 0.17 -32.57
N ALA A 568 0.49 1.02 -31.88
CA ALA A 568 0.27 0.87 -30.46
C ALA A 568 -0.26 -0.54 -30.18
N LEU A 569 0.33 -1.20 -29.19
CA LEU A 569 -0.14 -2.47 -28.66
C LEU A 569 -1.42 -2.25 -27.84
N TRP A 570 -1.39 -1.24 -26.96
CA TRP A 570 -2.51 -0.84 -26.11
C TRP A 570 -2.65 0.67 -26.07
N GLU A 571 -3.88 1.16 -26.05
CA GLU A 571 -4.21 2.58 -25.87
C GLU A 571 -5.11 2.75 -24.66
N PHE A 572 -4.59 3.38 -23.62
CA PHE A 572 -5.36 3.60 -22.39
C PHE A 572 -6.23 4.87 -22.48
N TRP A 573 -7.29 4.90 -21.68
CA TRP A 573 -8.12 6.09 -21.51
C TRP A 573 -7.38 7.21 -20.79
N GLU A 574 -7.90 8.42 -20.97
CA GLU A 574 -7.37 9.63 -20.35
C GLU A 574 -7.61 9.62 -18.83
N VAL A 575 -6.57 9.96 -18.08
CA VAL A 575 -6.63 10.12 -16.63
C VAL A 575 -6.33 11.59 -16.31
N TYR A 576 -7.29 12.26 -15.67
CA TYR A 576 -7.15 13.67 -15.31
C TYR A 576 -6.28 13.85 -14.07
N GLY A 577 -5.56 14.97 -14.01
CA GLY A 577 -4.67 15.26 -12.91
C GLY A 577 -5.37 15.47 -11.58
N LEU A 578 -4.63 15.23 -10.49
CA LEU A 578 -5.11 15.45 -9.13
C LEU A 578 -4.57 16.75 -8.51
N ARG A 579 -3.52 17.34 -9.10
CA ARG A 579 -2.87 18.55 -8.60
C ARG A 579 -3.74 19.77 -8.83
N ARG A 580 -4.09 20.49 -7.76
CA ARG A 580 -4.79 21.77 -7.88
C ARG A 580 -3.95 22.70 -8.75
N ASP A 581 -4.57 23.25 -9.78
CA ASP A 581 -3.96 24.28 -10.61
C ASP A 581 -3.76 25.52 -9.72
N MET A 582 -2.55 26.09 -9.75
CA MET A 582 -2.23 27.34 -9.04
C MET A 582 -2.86 28.55 -9.72
#